data_AF-A0A6E8W4M9-F1
#
_entry.id   AF-A0A6E8W4M9-F1
#
_cell.length_a   1.000
_cell.length_b   1.000
_cell.length_c   1.000
_cell.angle_alpha   90.00
_cell.angle_beta   90.00
_cell.angle_gamma   90.00
#
_symmetry.space_group_name_H-M   'P 1'
#
loop_
_entity.id
_entity.type
_entity.pdbx_description
1 polymer ?
#
loop_
_entity_poly.entity_id
_entity_poly.type
_entity_poly.pdbx_seq_one_letter_code
_entity_poly.pdbx_strand_id
1 'polypeptide(L)'
;MNRALFGSLVAISATDSSRGVSSLAGAGEPLEPVVVGRRNSLPPASPIFKPIVPSKLNGLGARHGLHHQAPTNGNGMTNDRPVELSKRTTEAKESLKKAHIVCFDVDSTIITEEGIDELAQFCGKGSEVAALTKEAMGGSMTFQEALKRRLDIIKPSQRQIREFLKTHPSIISAGVKELIEQLRKNNAEIFLISGGFDCLIEPVADALEIPLCNLYANRLFFNYNGSYAGFDTTQPTSRSGGKGEAIKQIRSVMAGGVGTGADKVVAMIGDGMTDLEACPPANMFIGYGGNAVREEVQKRATYYVTNFADLLW
;
A
#
# COMPACT_ATOMS: atom_id res chain seq x y z
N MET A 1 38.10 47.53 8.47
CA MET A 1 37.52 48.86 8.16
C MET A 1 36.24 48.59 7.39
N ASN A 2 34.99 48.85 7.80
CA ASN A 2 34.27 49.59 8.84
C ASN A 2 33.01 48.72 9.16
N ARG A 3 32.64 48.39 10.42
CA ARG A 3 31.71 49.12 11.33
C ARG A 3 30.59 49.91 10.63
N ALA A 4 29.35 50.06 11.11
CA ALA A 4 28.42 49.43 12.06
C ALA A 4 27.20 50.38 12.14
N LEU A 5 26.05 49.86 12.58
CA LEU A 5 24.96 50.53 13.34
C LEU A 5 23.95 51.47 12.65
N PHE A 6 22.65 51.19 12.92
CA PHE A 6 21.55 52.03 13.48
C PHE A 6 20.22 51.30 13.15
N GLY A 7 19.18 51.13 13.98
CA GLY A 7 18.81 51.60 15.32
C GLY A 7 17.27 51.77 15.40
N SER A 8 16.68 51.54 16.60
CA SER A 8 15.28 51.76 17.06
C SER A 8 14.21 50.73 16.61
N LEU A 9 13.42 50.05 17.45
CA LEU A 9 12.84 50.25 18.80
C LEU A 9 11.82 51.39 18.91
N VAL A 10 10.52 51.04 18.87
CA VAL A 10 9.45 51.77 19.58
C VAL A 10 8.47 50.76 20.18
N ALA A 11 8.40 50.75 21.51
CA ALA A 11 7.31 50.20 22.30
C ALA A 11 6.39 51.35 22.71
N ILE A 12 5.08 51.15 22.70
CA ILE A 12 4.11 52.04 23.38
C ILE A 12 3.19 51.20 24.26
N SER A 13 3.09 51.69 25.49
CA SER A 13 2.43 51.18 26.69
C SER A 13 0.90 51.21 26.60
N ALA A 14 0.30 50.35 27.42
CA ALA A 14 -1.12 50.21 27.70
C ALA A 14 -1.75 51.42 28.40
N THR A 15 -3.06 51.60 28.21
CA THR A 15 -4.00 52.12 29.22
C THR A 15 -5.37 51.46 29.12
N ASP A 16 -5.92 51.24 30.30
CA ASP A 16 -7.13 50.55 30.74
C ASP A 16 -8.46 51.26 30.36
N SER A 17 -9.56 50.49 30.25
CA SER A 17 -10.86 50.76 30.89
C SER A 17 -12.06 50.07 30.21
N SER A 18 -12.90 49.49 31.09
CA SER A 18 -14.17 48.80 30.90
C SER A 18 -15.30 49.61 30.23
N ARG A 19 -16.17 48.93 29.44
CA ARG A 19 -17.66 48.90 29.51
C ARG A 19 -18.27 48.47 28.17
N GLY A 20 -19.35 47.69 28.24
CA GLY A 20 -20.50 47.89 27.33
C GLY A 20 -20.79 46.83 26.27
N VAL A 21 -21.73 45.96 26.61
CA VAL A 21 -22.59 45.09 25.78
C VAL A 21 -23.02 45.71 24.43
N SER A 22 -22.95 44.95 23.32
CA SER A 22 -24.10 44.71 22.42
C SER A 22 -23.76 43.78 21.25
N SER A 23 -24.76 42.96 20.93
CA SER A 23 -24.83 41.96 19.88
C SER A 23 -24.64 42.53 18.48
N LEU A 24 -23.92 41.80 17.62
CA LEU A 24 -24.19 41.76 16.19
C LEU A 24 -23.90 40.35 15.68
N ALA A 25 -24.97 39.65 15.35
CA ALA A 25 -24.94 38.42 14.58
C ALA A 25 -24.45 38.76 13.16
N GLY A 26 -23.42 38.05 12.70
CA GLY A 26 -22.95 38.08 11.32
C GLY A 26 -22.63 36.65 10.92
N ALA A 27 -23.41 36.12 9.99
CA ALA A 27 -23.23 34.81 9.40
C ALA A 27 -21.83 34.74 8.73
N GLY A 28 -20.99 33.82 9.21
CA GLY A 28 -19.76 33.43 8.55
C GLY A 28 -19.99 32.12 7.81
N GLU A 29 -19.87 32.14 6.49
CA GLU A 29 -19.86 30.94 5.66
C GLU A 29 -18.72 29.99 6.07
N PRO A 30 -18.88 28.66 5.95
CA PRO A 30 -17.81 27.74 6.25
C PRO A 30 -16.69 27.87 5.21
N LEU A 31 -15.52 28.30 5.67
CA LEU A 31 -14.29 28.36 4.87
C LEU A 31 -13.84 26.95 4.50
N GLU A 32 -13.58 26.73 3.20
CA GLU A 32 -13.06 25.46 2.67
C GLU A 32 -11.70 25.09 3.29
N PRO A 33 -11.43 23.78 3.52
CA PRO A 33 -10.14 23.34 4.03
C PRO A 33 -9.03 23.58 2.99
N VAL A 34 -7.97 24.26 3.44
CA VAL A 34 -6.78 24.56 2.65
C VAL A 34 -6.02 23.27 2.32
N VAL A 35 -6.01 22.89 1.04
CA VAL A 35 -5.15 21.82 0.50
C VAL A 35 -3.74 22.38 0.34
N VAL A 36 -2.79 21.85 1.12
CA VAL A 36 -1.35 22.12 0.92
C VAL A 36 -0.87 21.34 -0.31
N GLY A 37 -0.98 21.94 -1.49
CA GLY A 37 -0.50 21.37 -2.75
C GLY A 37 1.02 21.48 -2.89
N ARG A 38 1.71 20.35 -3.10
CA ARG A 38 3.08 20.35 -3.62
C ARG A 38 3.05 20.33 -5.15
N ARG A 39 3.84 21.23 -5.76
CA ARG A 39 4.15 21.28 -7.19
C ARG A 39 5.05 20.08 -7.55
N ASN A 40 4.58 19.18 -8.42
CA ASN A 40 5.45 18.22 -9.10
C ASN A 40 5.63 18.67 -10.55
N SER A 41 6.80 19.23 -10.83
CA SER A 41 7.33 19.44 -12.18
C SER A 41 7.78 18.10 -12.77
N LEU A 42 7.28 17.76 -13.96
CA LEU A 42 7.70 16.60 -14.74
C LEU A 42 9.17 16.74 -15.19
N PRO A 43 9.98 15.65 -15.18
CA PRO A 43 11.30 15.66 -15.81
C PRO A 43 11.18 15.51 -17.35
N PRO A 44 12.19 15.98 -18.12
CA PRO A 44 12.13 16.01 -19.58
C PRO A 44 12.35 14.63 -20.22
N ALA A 45 11.65 14.38 -21.34
CA ALA A 45 11.72 13.15 -22.13
C ALA A 45 13.06 12.99 -22.88
N SER A 46 13.54 11.75 -22.98
CA SER A 46 14.70 11.34 -23.79
C SER A 46 14.28 10.31 -24.88
N PRO A 47 15.07 10.15 -25.97
CA PRO A 47 14.51 10.01 -27.32
C PRO A 47 14.17 8.59 -27.79
N ILE A 48 13.23 8.61 -28.75
CA ILE A 48 12.54 7.57 -29.50
C ILE A 48 13.47 6.50 -30.11
N PHE A 49 13.20 5.22 -29.82
CA PHE A 49 13.73 4.06 -30.56
C PHE A 49 12.65 3.46 -31.47
N LYS A 50 12.99 3.21 -32.74
CA LYS A 50 12.09 2.58 -33.75
C LYS A 50 12.04 1.05 -33.54
N PRO A 51 10.87 0.38 -33.65
CA PRO A 51 10.81 -1.08 -33.59
C PRO A 51 11.13 -1.73 -34.95
N ILE A 52 11.90 -2.81 -34.90
CA ILE A 52 12.17 -3.76 -35.98
C ILE A 52 11.14 -4.89 -35.91
N VAL A 53 10.58 -5.26 -37.07
CA VAL A 53 9.57 -6.33 -37.23
C VAL A 53 10.27 -7.68 -37.48
N PRO A 54 9.82 -8.79 -36.85
CA PRO A 54 10.00 -10.11 -37.44
C PRO A 54 8.68 -10.79 -37.82
N SER A 55 8.78 -11.52 -38.92
CA SER A 55 7.76 -12.19 -39.71
C SER A 55 7.21 -13.49 -39.12
N LYS A 56 6.00 -13.82 -39.56
CA LYS A 56 5.18 -15.02 -39.39
C LYS A 56 5.94 -16.35 -39.48
N LEU A 57 5.48 -17.33 -38.69
CA LEU A 57 5.53 -18.76 -39.02
C LEU A 57 4.23 -19.44 -38.57
N ASN A 58 3.55 -20.05 -39.55
CA ASN A 58 2.39 -20.93 -39.39
C ASN A 58 2.87 -22.38 -39.22
N GLY A 59 2.07 -23.19 -38.51
CA GLY A 59 1.79 -24.55 -39.00
C GLY A 59 1.55 -25.64 -37.95
N LEU A 60 0.31 -26.18 -37.98
CA LEU A 60 -0.14 -27.58 -37.84
C LEU A 60 0.43 -28.46 -36.69
N GLY A 61 -0.33 -29.29 -35.98
CA GLY A 61 -1.65 -29.85 -36.21
C GLY A 61 -2.07 -30.80 -35.06
N ALA A 62 -3.29 -31.32 -35.18
CA ALA A 62 -4.07 -32.03 -34.17
C ALA A 62 -3.72 -33.53 -33.98
N ARG A 63 -4.18 -34.10 -32.84
CA ARG A 63 -4.91 -35.38 -32.61
C ARG A 63 -4.57 -36.00 -31.23
N HIS A 64 -5.53 -36.07 -30.30
CA HIS A 64 -6.45 -37.20 -30.00
C HIS A 64 -5.78 -38.47 -29.42
N GLY A 65 -6.20 -38.87 -28.22
CA GLY A 65 -5.95 -40.20 -27.66
C GLY A 65 -6.20 -40.31 -26.15
N LEU A 66 -7.43 -40.65 -25.76
CA LEU A 66 -7.83 -41.09 -24.42
C LEU A 66 -7.35 -42.53 -24.17
N HIS A 67 -6.91 -42.86 -22.96
CA HIS A 67 -7.13 -44.19 -22.36
C HIS A 67 -7.02 -44.14 -20.83
N HIS A 68 -8.12 -44.52 -20.17
CA HIS A 68 -8.22 -44.84 -18.75
C HIS A 68 -7.55 -46.18 -18.43
N GLN A 69 -6.87 -46.27 -17.28
CA GLN A 69 -6.97 -47.40 -16.33
C GLN A 69 -6.22 -47.09 -15.02
N ALA A 70 -6.85 -47.42 -13.90
CA ALA A 70 -6.31 -47.56 -12.55
C ALA A 70 -7.12 -48.70 -11.87
N PRO A 71 -6.78 -49.24 -10.68
CA PRO A 71 -5.58 -49.02 -9.84
C PRO A 71 -4.92 -50.34 -9.36
N THR A 72 -3.75 -50.25 -8.71
CA THR A 72 -3.28 -51.28 -7.77
C THR A 72 -2.79 -50.65 -6.47
N ASN A 73 -3.22 -51.26 -5.36
CA ASN A 73 -2.92 -50.88 -3.99
C ASN A 73 -1.43 -51.07 -3.65
N GLY A 74 -0.84 -50.09 -2.98
CA GLY A 74 0.46 -50.20 -2.33
C GLY A 74 0.52 -49.25 -1.14
N ASN A 75 0.49 -49.82 0.06
CA ASN A 75 0.70 -49.13 1.33
C ASN A 75 2.09 -48.48 1.34
N GLY A 76 2.15 -47.16 1.46
CA GLY A 76 3.38 -46.41 1.70
C GLY A 76 3.01 -45.10 2.39
N MET A 77 3.39 -44.96 3.66
CA MET A 77 3.38 -43.66 4.34
C MET A 77 4.38 -42.74 3.63
N THR A 78 3.88 -41.81 2.80
CA THR A 78 4.69 -40.80 2.11
C THR A 78 4.45 -39.42 2.72
N ASN A 79 5.56 -38.74 3.03
CA ASN A 79 5.62 -37.34 3.41
C ASN A 79 5.24 -36.43 2.22
N ASP A 80 3.97 -36.39 1.82
CA ASP A 80 3.49 -35.72 0.60
C ASP A 80 3.17 -34.23 0.78
N ARG A 81 4.14 -33.42 1.22
CA ARG A 81 4.05 -31.94 1.21
C ARG A 81 5.19 -31.07 0.65
N PRO A 82 6.17 -31.50 -0.18
CA PRO A 82 7.14 -30.52 -0.74
C PRO A 82 7.02 -30.20 -2.25
N VAL A 83 6.37 -31.03 -3.07
CA VAL A 83 6.54 -30.94 -4.53
C VAL A 83 5.67 -29.85 -5.19
N GLU A 84 4.46 -29.61 -4.68
CA GLU A 84 3.55 -28.62 -5.29
C GLU A 84 3.92 -27.17 -4.92
N LEU A 85 4.29 -26.93 -3.66
CA LEU A 85 4.69 -25.60 -3.16
C LEU A 85 6.01 -25.13 -3.81
N SER A 86 7.04 -25.99 -3.86
CA SER A 86 8.34 -25.62 -4.45
C SER A 86 8.27 -25.29 -5.94
N LYS A 87 7.36 -25.95 -6.68
CA LYS A 87 7.07 -25.63 -8.08
C LYS A 87 6.40 -24.25 -8.21
N ARG A 88 5.40 -23.95 -7.37
CA ARG A 88 4.75 -22.62 -7.33
C ARG A 88 5.76 -21.52 -7.00
N THR A 89 6.73 -21.78 -6.13
CA THR A 89 7.80 -20.83 -5.77
C THR A 89 8.75 -20.52 -6.93
N THR A 90 9.24 -21.54 -7.64
CA THR A 90 10.16 -21.32 -8.77
C THR A 90 9.46 -20.56 -9.90
N GLU A 91 8.21 -20.91 -10.20
CA GLU A 91 7.40 -20.21 -11.20
C GLU A 91 7.05 -18.78 -10.77
N ALA A 92 6.85 -18.54 -9.47
CA ALA A 92 6.62 -17.20 -8.92
C ALA A 92 7.81 -16.28 -9.22
N LYS A 93 9.03 -16.75 -8.93
CA LYS A 93 10.27 -16.02 -9.19
C LYS A 93 10.45 -15.69 -10.67
N GLU A 94 10.30 -16.69 -11.55
CA GLU A 94 10.45 -16.49 -13.00
C GLU A 94 9.37 -15.57 -13.59
N SER A 95 8.18 -15.54 -12.98
CA SER A 95 7.13 -14.61 -13.34
C SER A 95 7.44 -13.19 -12.86
N LEU A 96 7.91 -13.05 -11.62
CA LEU A 96 8.28 -11.76 -11.03
C LEU A 96 9.42 -11.08 -11.78
N LYS A 97 10.41 -11.83 -12.28
CA LYS A 97 11.49 -11.31 -13.15
C LYS A 97 10.99 -10.57 -14.38
N LYS A 98 9.79 -10.88 -14.87
CA LYS A 98 9.17 -10.28 -16.06
C LYS A 98 8.28 -9.08 -15.71
N ALA A 99 8.09 -8.78 -14.43
CA ALA A 99 7.28 -7.65 -13.99
C ALA A 99 8.00 -6.34 -14.26
N HIS A 100 7.29 -5.40 -14.87
CA HIS A 100 7.75 -4.02 -15.08
C HIS A 100 7.36 -3.13 -13.90
N ILE A 101 6.27 -3.48 -13.22
CA ILE A 101 5.73 -2.77 -12.06
C ILE A 101 5.46 -3.83 -10.99
N VAL A 102 5.95 -3.60 -9.77
CA VAL A 102 5.68 -4.46 -8.62
C VAL A 102 5.00 -3.63 -7.55
N CYS A 103 3.77 -4.02 -7.22
CA CYS A 103 2.97 -3.42 -6.16
C CYS A 103 3.02 -4.33 -4.94
N PHE A 104 3.38 -3.78 -3.80
CA PHE A 104 3.39 -4.49 -2.53
C PHE A 104 2.27 -3.98 -1.63
N ASP A 105 1.58 -4.91 -0.97
CA ASP A 105 0.91 -4.60 0.29
C ASP A 105 1.94 -4.20 1.35
N VAL A 106 1.49 -3.49 2.39
CA VAL A 106 2.37 -3.04 3.47
C VAL A 106 2.19 -3.87 4.72
N ASP A 107 1.01 -3.78 5.36
CA ASP A 107 0.70 -4.49 6.59
C ASP A 107 0.80 -6.00 6.36
N SER A 108 1.38 -6.74 7.31
CA SER A 108 1.62 -8.19 7.22
C SER A 108 2.43 -8.66 5.99
N THR A 109 2.98 -7.75 5.17
CA THR A 109 3.75 -8.06 3.94
C THR A 109 5.12 -7.39 3.94
N ILE A 110 5.19 -6.07 3.72
CA ILE A 110 6.46 -5.32 3.79
C ILE A 110 6.90 -5.17 5.24
N ILE A 111 5.94 -4.96 6.15
CA ILE A 111 6.16 -4.92 7.59
C ILE A 111 5.50 -6.14 8.25
N THR A 112 5.98 -6.52 9.44
CA THR A 112 5.51 -7.74 10.12
C THR A 112 4.15 -7.57 10.80
N GLU A 113 3.81 -6.32 11.10
CA GLU A 113 2.67 -5.91 11.91
C GLU A 113 1.52 -5.34 11.07
N GLU A 114 0.39 -5.08 11.74
CA GLU A 114 -0.78 -4.39 11.21
C GLU A 114 -0.82 -2.97 11.79
N GLY A 115 -0.49 -1.95 11.00
CA GLY A 115 -0.19 -0.61 11.53
C GLY A 115 -1.35 0.06 12.29
N ILE A 116 -2.59 -0.21 11.91
CA ILE A 116 -3.77 0.32 12.62
C ILE A 116 -3.98 -0.36 13.98
N ASP A 117 -3.66 -1.64 14.10
CA ASP A 117 -3.84 -2.41 15.34
C ASP A 117 -2.76 -2.02 16.36
N GLU A 118 -1.52 -1.82 15.90
CA GLU A 118 -0.43 -1.27 16.73
C GLU A 118 -0.73 0.15 17.22
N LEU A 119 -1.24 1.02 16.33
CA LEU A 119 -1.67 2.37 16.72
C LEU A 119 -2.83 2.32 17.73
N ALA A 120 -3.78 1.41 17.54
CA ALA A 120 -4.87 1.20 18.49
C ALA A 120 -4.35 0.76 19.85
N GLN A 121 -3.41 -0.18 19.90
CA GLN A 121 -2.79 -0.63 21.14
C GLN A 121 -2.05 0.50 21.85
N PHE A 122 -1.26 1.29 21.11
CA PHE A 122 -0.58 2.47 21.63
C PHE A 122 -1.55 3.50 22.22
N CYS A 123 -2.70 3.71 21.59
CA CYS A 123 -3.76 4.58 22.08
C CYS A 123 -4.60 3.98 23.24
N GLY A 124 -4.29 2.77 23.71
CA GLY A 124 -5.06 2.08 24.75
C GLY A 124 -6.41 1.55 24.28
N LYS A 125 -6.58 1.36 22.96
CA LYS A 125 -7.82 0.98 22.27
C LYS A 125 -7.74 -0.37 21.56
N GLY A 126 -6.64 -1.11 21.72
CA GLY A 126 -6.40 -2.38 21.02
C GLY A 126 -7.54 -3.40 21.18
N SER A 127 -8.03 -3.63 22.40
CA SER A 127 -9.11 -4.61 22.64
C SER A 127 -10.43 -4.25 21.96
N GLU A 128 -10.81 -2.96 21.94
CA GLU A 128 -12.04 -2.48 21.29
C GLU A 128 -11.93 -2.62 19.76
N VAL A 129 -10.78 -2.27 19.19
CA VAL A 129 -10.51 -2.39 17.76
C VAL A 129 -10.46 -3.85 17.32
N ALA A 130 -9.79 -4.72 18.07
CA ALA A 130 -9.73 -6.15 17.76
C ALA A 130 -11.13 -6.81 17.76
N ALA A 131 -11.99 -6.44 18.71
CA ALA A 131 -13.37 -6.91 18.75
C ALA A 131 -14.15 -6.48 17.49
N LEU A 132 -14.01 -5.22 17.08
CA LEU A 132 -14.66 -4.70 15.87
C LEU A 132 -14.09 -5.34 14.58
N THR A 133 -12.77 -5.57 14.50
CA THR A 133 -12.15 -6.27 13.35
C THR A 133 -12.75 -7.67 13.20
N LYS A 134 -12.93 -8.41 14.30
CA LYS A 134 -13.56 -9.73 14.28
C LYS A 134 -15.02 -9.68 13.82
N GLU A 135 -15.77 -8.65 14.21
CA GLU A 135 -17.14 -8.42 13.74
C GLU A 135 -17.18 -8.11 12.24
N ALA A 136 -16.28 -7.26 11.75
CA ALA A 136 -16.20 -6.85 10.35
C ALA A 136 -15.95 -8.03 9.40
N MET A 137 -15.12 -8.99 9.83
CA MET A 137 -14.88 -10.23 9.10
C MET A 137 -16.12 -11.14 8.98
N GLY A 138 -17.17 -10.89 9.76
CA GLY A 138 -18.46 -11.58 9.65
C GLY A 138 -19.33 -11.15 8.47
N GLY A 139 -18.88 -10.17 7.67
CA GLY A 139 -19.55 -9.73 6.44
C GLY A 139 -20.75 -8.79 6.65
N SER A 140 -20.98 -8.32 7.88
CA SER A 140 -22.09 -7.43 8.24
C SER A 140 -21.83 -5.95 7.92
N MET A 141 -20.61 -5.57 7.53
CA MET A 141 -20.22 -4.18 7.25
C MET A 141 -19.25 -4.09 6.07
N THR A 142 -19.29 -2.98 5.35
CA THR A 142 -18.33 -2.69 4.28
C THR A 142 -16.94 -2.37 4.84
N PHE A 143 -15.90 -2.50 4.01
CA PHE A 143 -14.53 -2.17 4.42
C PHE A 143 -14.40 -0.70 4.88
N GLN A 144 -15.04 0.24 4.16
CA GLN A 144 -14.98 1.65 4.50
C GLN A 144 -15.69 1.95 5.84
N GLU A 145 -16.80 1.29 6.12
CA GLU A 145 -17.50 1.41 7.41
C GLU A 145 -16.68 0.81 8.55
N ALA A 146 -16.08 -0.36 8.35
CA ALA A 146 -15.19 -0.99 9.32
C ALA A 146 -13.99 -0.08 9.65
N LEU A 147 -13.34 0.47 8.62
CA LEU A 147 -12.22 1.41 8.79
C LEU A 147 -12.65 2.66 9.57
N LYS A 148 -13.79 3.26 9.19
CA LYS A 148 -14.34 4.43 9.88
C LYS A 148 -14.59 4.13 11.36
N ARG A 149 -15.26 3.03 11.67
CA ARG A 149 -15.57 2.64 13.06
C ARG A 149 -14.31 2.40 13.90
N ARG A 150 -13.28 1.74 13.33
CA ARG A 150 -11.98 1.58 14.02
C ARG A 150 -11.37 2.94 14.35
N LEU A 151 -11.33 3.86 13.39
CA LEU A 151 -10.80 5.20 13.63
C LEU A 151 -11.65 6.03 14.61
N ASP A 152 -12.96 5.85 14.62
CA ASP A 152 -13.85 6.50 15.59
C ASP A 152 -13.65 5.96 17.03
N ILE A 153 -13.11 4.76 17.18
CA ILE A 153 -12.66 4.21 18.48
C ILE A 153 -11.28 4.76 18.86
N ILE A 154 -10.32 4.73 17.93
CA ILE A 154 -8.92 5.11 18.18
C ILE A 154 -8.80 6.64 18.39
N LYS A 155 -9.44 7.42 17.51
CA LYS A 155 -9.34 8.89 17.39
C LYS A 155 -7.90 9.41 17.58
N PRO A 156 -6.93 8.92 16.80
CA PRO A 156 -5.52 9.22 17.05
C PRO A 156 -5.25 10.71 16.79
N SER A 157 -4.66 11.41 17.76
CA SER A 157 -4.18 12.78 17.52
C SER A 157 -2.88 12.76 16.71
N GLN A 158 -2.59 13.86 16.01
CA GLN A 158 -1.33 14.01 15.27
C GLN A 158 -0.10 13.90 16.21
N ARG A 159 -0.25 14.30 17.49
CA ARG A 159 0.82 14.11 18.48
C ARG A 159 1.03 12.63 18.80
N GLN A 160 -0.03 11.87 19.02
CA GLN A 160 0.07 10.43 19.29
C GLN A 160 0.68 9.68 18.12
N ILE A 161 0.34 10.01 16.87
CA ILE A 161 0.94 9.38 15.70
C ILE A 161 2.46 9.64 15.66
N ARG A 162 2.89 10.88 15.87
CA ARG A 162 4.33 11.21 15.92
C ARG A 162 5.06 10.49 17.05
N GLU A 163 4.44 10.37 18.21
CA GLU A 163 5.02 9.67 19.36
C GLU A 163 5.08 8.15 19.13
N PHE A 164 4.02 7.58 18.56
CA PHE A 164 3.94 6.18 18.16
C PHE A 164 5.08 5.85 17.19
N LEU A 165 5.21 6.58 16.09
CA LEU A 165 6.27 6.35 15.09
C LEU A 165 7.68 6.46 15.65
N LYS A 166 7.89 7.30 16.67
CA LYS A 166 9.19 7.45 17.33
C LYS A 166 9.52 6.25 18.24
N THR A 167 8.51 5.66 18.86
CA THR A 167 8.67 4.66 19.92
C THR A 167 8.44 3.22 19.45
N HIS A 168 7.71 3.07 18.35
CA HIS A 168 7.32 1.79 17.74
C HIS A 168 7.68 1.81 16.25
N PRO A 169 8.97 1.86 15.90
CA PRO A 169 9.38 1.80 14.50
C PRO A 169 8.98 0.46 13.90
N SER A 170 8.47 0.51 12.66
CA SER A 170 8.03 -0.68 11.97
C SER A 170 9.15 -1.69 11.70
N ILE A 171 8.81 -2.97 11.76
CA ILE A 171 9.75 -4.06 11.51
C ILE A 171 9.58 -4.51 10.06
N ILE A 172 10.57 -4.18 9.23
CA ILE A 172 10.60 -4.63 7.83
C ILE A 172 10.78 -6.15 7.79
N SER A 173 9.95 -6.81 7.00
CA SER A 173 9.95 -8.26 6.84
C SER A 173 11.26 -8.76 6.22
N ALA A 174 11.71 -9.93 6.66
CA ALA A 174 13.00 -10.48 6.23
C ALA A 174 13.04 -10.71 4.71
N GLY A 175 14.09 -10.23 4.06
CA GLY A 175 14.28 -10.34 2.60
C GLY A 175 13.64 -9.24 1.76
N VAL A 176 12.83 -8.34 2.35
CA VAL A 176 12.18 -7.24 1.62
C VAL A 176 13.21 -6.28 1.02
N LYS A 177 14.23 -5.90 1.79
CA LYS A 177 15.25 -4.94 1.33
C LYS A 177 16.02 -5.50 0.15
N GLU A 178 16.46 -6.74 0.26
CA GLU A 178 17.18 -7.48 -0.78
C GLU A 178 16.33 -7.62 -2.05
N LEU A 179 15.04 -7.95 -1.89
CA LEU A 179 14.12 -8.07 -3.02
C LEU A 179 13.89 -6.73 -3.71
N ILE A 180 13.67 -5.65 -2.96
CA ILE A 180 13.48 -4.30 -3.52
C ILE A 180 14.73 -3.86 -4.29
N GLU A 181 15.93 -4.06 -3.74
CA GLU A 181 17.17 -3.73 -4.44
C GLU A 181 17.32 -4.52 -5.75
N GLN A 182 16.99 -5.81 -5.74
CA GLN A 182 17.06 -6.66 -6.93
C GLN A 182 16.03 -6.25 -7.99
N LEU A 183 14.80 -5.91 -7.58
CA LEU A 183 13.77 -5.38 -8.46
C LEU A 183 14.20 -4.07 -9.11
N ARG A 184 14.81 -3.15 -8.34
CA ARG A 184 15.40 -1.92 -8.90
C ARG A 184 16.51 -2.21 -9.90
N LYS A 185 17.42 -3.15 -9.60
CA LYS A 185 18.48 -3.59 -10.55
C LYS A 185 17.89 -4.19 -11.83
N ASN A 186 16.70 -4.78 -11.74
CA ASN A 186 15.94 -5.29 -12.89
C ASN A 186 15.07 -4.22 -13.59
N ASN A 187 15.22 -2.94 -13.23
CA ASN A 187 14.44 -1.80 -13.75
C ASN A 187 12.92 -1.91 -13.52
N ALA A 188 12.51 -2.63 -12.47
CA ALA A 188 11.11 -2.67 -12.06
C ALA A 188 10.75 -1.44 -11.23
N GLU A 189 9.57 -0.88 -11.50
CA GLU A 189 9.00 0.24 -10.77
C GLU A 189 8.22 -0.28 -9.56
N ILE A 190 8.54 0.23 -8.37
CA ILE A 190 8.06 -0.33 -7.10
C ILE A 190 7.03 0.62 -6.49
N PHE A 191 5.89 0.07 -6.12
CA PHE A 191 4.77 0.78 -5.50
C PHE A 191 4.34 0.10 -4.20
N LEU A 192 3.89 0.92 -3.25
CA LEU A 192 3.23 0.46 -2.04
C LEU A 192 1.74 0.78 -2.15
N ILE A 193 0.87 -0.21 -1.95
CA ILE A 193 -0.58 -0.05 -1.97
C ILE A 193 -1.17 -0.67 -0.71
N SER A 194 -1.62 0.16 0.22
CA SER A 194 -2.06 -0.30 1.54
C SER A 194 -3.43 0.24 1.93
N GLY A 195 -4.18 -0.57 2.70
CA GLY A 195 -5.37 -0.11 3.42
C GLY A 195 -5.07 0.69 4.70
N GLY A 196 -3.79 0.77 5.09
CA GLY A 196 -3.28 1.60 6.18
C GLY A 196 -3.19 3.08 5.80
N PHE A 197 -2.43 3.86 6.59
CA PHE A 197 -2.36 5.32 6.47
C PHE A 197 -1.01 5.80 5.98
N ASP A 198 -1.01 6.80 5.08
CA ASP A 198 0.19 7.39 4.51
C ASP A 198 1.20 7.80 5.59
N CYS A 199 0.76 8.52 6.62
CA CYS A 199 1.62 8.97 7.71
C CYS A 199 2.28 7.83 8.51
N LEU A 200 1.72 6.61 8.50
CA LEU A 200 2.33 5.44 9.15
C LEU A 200 3.31 4.72 8.22
N ILE A 201 3.07 4.79 6.92
CA ILE A 201 3.82 4.04 5.90
C ILE A 201 4.99 4.86 5.34
N GLU A 202 4.90 6.20 5.36
CA GLU A 202 5.95 7.12 4.90
C GLU A 202 7.35 6.76 5.46
N PRO A 203 7.54 6.51 6.78
CA PRO A 203 8.84 6.10 7.31
C PRO A 203 9.35 4.77 6.76
N VAL A 204 8.44 3.84 6.43
CA VAL A 204 8.77 2.54 5.81
C VAL A 204 9.19 2.74 4.36
N ALA A 205 8.46 3.56 3.61
CA ALA A 205 8.80 3.92 2.23
C ALA A 205 10.18 4.61 2.17
N ASP A 206 10.43 5.56 3.07
CA ASP A 206 11.73 6.25 3.18
C ASP A 206 12.86 5.27 3.52
N ALA A 207 12.66 4.35 4.47
CA ALA A 207 13.64 3.33 4.83
C ALA A 207 13.95 2.33 3.70
N LEU A 208 13.03 2.19 2.75
CA LEU A 208 13.15 1.35 1.55
C LEU A 208 13.47 2.16 0.30
N GLU A 209 13.74 3.47 0.44
CA GLU A 209 14.03 4.40 -0.66
C GLU A 209 12.96 4.38 -1.77
N ILE A 210 11.70 4.12 -1.42
CA ILE A 210 10.57 4.16 -2.34
C ILE A 210 10.02 5.59 -2.34
N PRO A 211 9.95 6.26 -3.50
CA PRO A 211 9.40 7.62 -3.58
C PRO A 211 7.97 7.69 -3.06
N LEU A 212 7.63 8.72 -2.28
CA LEU A 212 6.26 8.87 -1.76
C LEU A 212 5.19 9.06 -2.85
N CYS A 213 5.56 9.44 -4.08
CA CYS A 213 4.63 9.43 -5.22
C CYS A 213 4.23 8.02 -5.67
N ASN A 214 4.93 6.98 -5.21
CA ASN A 214 4.63 5.58 -5.46
C ASN A 214 3.88 4.93 -4.27
N LEU A 215 3.46 5.72 -3.27
CA LEU A 215 2.65 5.27 -2.15
C LEU A 215 1.17 5.60 -2.37
N TYR A 216 0.34 4.56 -2.36
CA TYR A 216 -1.11 4.64 -2.36
C TYR A 216 -1.63 4.10 -1.02
N ALA A 217 -2.18 5.00 -0.20
CA ALA A 217 -2.69 4.66 1.13
C ALA A 217 -3.82 5.62 1.54
N ASN A 218 -4.51 5.30 2.64
CA ASN A 218 -5.51 6.18 3.21
C ASN A 218 -4.85 7.39 3.87
N ARG A 219 -5.57 8.51 3.95
CA ARG A 219 -5.07 9.75 4.55
C ARG A 219 -5.94 10.16 5.73
N LEU A 220 -5.31 10.46 6.87
CA LEU A 220 -6.01 11.00 8.04
C LEU A 220 -6.17 12.52 7.93
N PHE A 221 -7.29 13.02 8.45
CA PHE A 221 -7.54 14.45 8.62
C PHE A 221 -7.44 14.83 10.09
N PHE A 222 -6.92 16.04 10.33
CA PHE A 222 -6.78 16.59 11.67
C PHE A 222 -7.35 18.02 11.70
N ASN A 223 -7.95 18.37 12.83
CA ASN A 223 -8.29 19.76 13.14
C ASN A 223 -7.02 20.58 13.38
N TYR A 224 -7.14 21.91 13.39
CA TYR A 224 -6.02 22.81 13.64
C TYR A 224 -5.30 22.55 14.98
N ASN A 225 -6.02 22.07 15.99
CA ASN A 225 -5.46 21.68 17.29
C ASN A 225 -4.77 20.30 17.29
N GLY A 226 -4.71 19.60 16.15
CA GLY A 226 -4.12 18.28 15.99
C GLY A 226 -5.01 17.11 16.42
N SER A 227 -6.29 17.34 16.77
CA SER A 227 -7.23 16.25 17.06
C SER A 227 -7.69 15.55 15.78
N TYR A 228 -7.97 14.25 15.84
CA TYR A 228 -8.56 13.49 14.74
C TYR A 228 -9.85 14.16 14.20
N ALA A 229 -9.98 14.23 12.88
CA ALA A 229 -11.10 14.87 12.19
C ALA A 229 -11.72 14.00 11.08
N GLY A 230 -11.33 12.72 10.99
CA GLY A 230 -11.77 11.81 9.93
C GLY A 230 -10.61 11.32 9.07
N PHE A 231 -10.96 10.77 7.92
CA PHE A 231 -10.02 10.33 6.90
C PHE A 231 -10.59 10.60 5.51
N ASP A 232 -9.71 10.63 4.51
CA ASP A 232 -10.08 10.85 3.11
C ASP A 232 -10.77 9.60 2.55
N THR A 233 -12.10 9.66 2.46
CA THR A 233 -12.92 8.58 1.89
C THR A 233 -12.88 8.53 0.36
N THR A 234 -12.19 9.46 -0.30
CA THR A 234 -12.05 9.46 -1.76
C THR A 234 -10.88 8.60 -2.22
N GLN A 235 -9.89 8.35 -1.35
CA GLN A 235 -8.75 7.47 -1.63
C GLN A 235 -9.23 6.10 -2.10
N PRO A 236 -8.68 5.53 -3.19
CA PRO A 236 -9.08 4.20 -3.65
C PRO A 236 -9.01 3.15 -2.54
N THR A 237 -7.94 3.21 -1.73
CA THR A 237 -7.66 2.29 -0.62
C THR A 237 -8.63 2.39 0.55
N SER A 238 -9.61 3.29 0.52
CA SER A 238 -10.62 3.46 1.57
C SER A 238 -11.74 2.43 1.49
N ARG A 239 -11.82 1.67 0.40
CA ARG A 239 -12.96 0.81 0.03
C ARG A 239 -12.51 -0.53 -0.54
N SER A 240 -13.43 -1.49 -0.55
CA SER A 240 -13.24 -2.79 -1.20
C SER A 240 -12.93 -2.61 -2.69
N GLY A 241 -12.01 -3.42 -3.22
CA GLY A 241 -11.49 -3.26 -4.59
C GLY A 241 -10.54 -2.09 -4.80
N GLY A 242 -10.24 -1.32 -3.74
CA GLY A 242 -9.38 -0.14 -3.78
C GLY A 242 -7.97 -0.38 -4.32
N LYS A 243 -7.36 -1.51 -3.95
CA LYS A 243 -6.02 -1.89 -4.45
C LYS A 243 -6.01 -2.10 -5.97
N GLY A 244 -7.06 -2.73 -6.51
CA GLY A 244 -7.23 -2.87 -7.96
C GLY A 244 -7.44 -1.53 -8.67
N GLU A 245 -8.18 -0.59 -8.08
CA GLU A 245 -8.32 0.76 -8.62
C GLU A 245 -7.00 1.53 -8.60
N ALA A 246 -6.21 1.44 -7.52
CA ALA A 246 -4.88 2.01 -7.44
C ALA A 246 -3.96 1.46 -8.56
N ILE A 247 -3.99 0.16 -8.83
CA ILE A 247 -3.24 -0.44 -9.96
C ILE A 247 -3.68 0.15 -11.31
N LYS A 248 -4.97 0.41 -11.54
CA LYS A 248 -5.44 1.07 -12.78
C LYS A 248 -4.85 2.48 -12.90
N GLN A 249 -4.82 3.24 -11.81
CA GLN A 249 -4.24 4.57 -11.77
C GLN A 249 -2.73 4.52 -12.06
N ILE A 250 -2.00 3.60 -11.42
CA ILE A 250 -0.57 3.38 -11.66
C ILE A 250 -0.31 3.08 -13.13
N ARG A 251 -1.07 2.16 -13.75
CA ARG A 251 -0.90 1.85 -15.18
C ARG A 251 -1.11 3.06 -16.07
N SER A 252 -2.09 3.91 -15.73
CA SER A 252 -2.36 5.14 -16.49
C SER A 252 -1.21 6.14 -16.40
N VAL A 253 -0.66 6.36 -15.19
CA VAL A 253 0.48 7.25 -14.97
C VAL A 253 1.73 6.71 -15.69
N MET A 254 2.01 5.42 -15.54
CA MET A 254 3.19 4.77 -16.09
C MET A 254 3.16 4.60 -17.62
N ALA A 255 2.03 4.87 -18.26
CA ALA A 255 1.88 4.90 -19.72
C ALA A 255 2.32 6.25 -20.35
N GLY A 256 2.67 7.27 -19.55
CA GLY A 256 3.16 8.55 -20.07
C GLY A 256 2.09 9.41 -20.76
N GLY A 257 0.80 9.20 -20.45
CA GLY A 257 -0.31 9.99 -20.96
C GLY A 257 -0.72 9.74 -22.43
N VAL A 258 0.07 8.97 -23.20
CA VAL A 258 -0.27 8.56 -24.58
C VAL A 258 -0.01 7.05 -24.72
N GLY A 259 -1.04 6.25 -24.40
CA GLY A 259 -0.98 4.79 -24.40
C GLY A 259 -1.73 4.21 -23.20
N THR A 260 -2.12 2.94 -23.27
CA THR A 260 -2.94 2.29 -22.22
C THR A 260 -2.11 1.67 -21.09
N GLY A 261 -0.77 1.78 -21.16
CA GLY A 261 0.14 1.02 -20.29
C GLY A 261 -0.10 -0.49 -20.40
N ALA A 262 -0.80 -0.94 -21.45
CA ALA A 262 -1.34 -2.28 -21.60
C ALA A 262 -0.27 -3.36 -21.48
N ASP A 263 0.91 -3.04 -22.03
CA ASP A 263 1.99 -3.98 -22.23
C ASP A 263 2.89 -4.13 -21.00
N LYS A 264 2.76 -3.24 -20.01
CA LYS A 264 3.50 -3.35 -18.75
C LYS A 264 2.88 -4.45 -17.88
N VAL A 265 3.70 -5.45 -17.57
CA VAL A 265 3.35 -6.53 -16.64
C VAL A 265 3.40 -5.98 -15.21
N VAL A 266 2.26 -6.04 -14.52
CA VAL A 266 2.11 -5.64 -13.12
C VAL A 266 2.00 -6.88 -12.24
N ALA A 267 2.87 -7.00 -11.23
CA ALA A 267 2.75 -7.98 -10.16
C ALA A 267 2.17 -7.33 -8.90
N MET A 268 1.19 -7.97 -8.27
CA MET A 268 0.73 -7.65 -6.91
C MET A 268 1.28 -8.69 -5.94
N ILE A 269 1.88 -8.24 -4.84
CA ILE A 269 2.40 -9.11 -3.77
C ILE A 269 1.77 -8.68 -2.45
N GLY A 270 1.12 -9.61 -1.75
CA GLY A 270 0.45 -9.32 -0.48
C GLY A 270 -0.08 -10.59 0.17
N ASP A 271 -0.44 -10.51 1.44
CA ASP A 271 -0.95 -11.64 2.23
C ASP A 271 -2.49 -11.71 2.24
N GLY A 272 -3.15 -10.59 1.93
CA GLY A 272 -4.59 -10.39 2.07
C GLY A 272 -5.48 -10.82 0.90
N MET A 273 -6.77 -10.98 1.19
CA MET A 273 -7.79 -11.19 0.16
C MET A 273 -7.94 -9.98 -0.77
N THR A 274 -7.78 -8.76 -0.24
CA THR A 274 -7.85 -7.52 -1.02
C THR A 274 -6.76 -7.43 -2.09
N ASP A 275 -5.62 -8.08 -1.85
CA ASP A 275 -4.44 -8.13 -2.72
C ASP A 275 -4.66 -9.14 -3.83
N LEU A 276 -5.18 -10.31 -3.48
CA LEU A 276 -5.61 -11.32 -4.44
C LEU A 276 -6.67 -10.76 -5.39
N GLU A 277 -7.66 -10.04 -4.87
CA GLU A 277 -8.73 -9.40 -5.65
C GLU A 277 -8.23 -8.30 -6.59
N ALA A 278 -7.02 -7.77 -6.37
CA ALA A 278 -6.40 -6.80 -7.27
C ALA A 278 -5.81 -7.45 -8.55
N CYS A 279 -5.96 -8.77 -8.72
CA CYS A 279 -5.56 -9.52 -9.90
C CYS A 279 -6.76 -10.26 -10.51
N PRO A 280 -7.41 -9.74 -11.58
CA PRO A 280 -7.10 -8.50 -12.32
C PRO A 280 -7.47 -7.22 -11.55
N PRO A 281 -6.87 -6.04 -11.86
CA PRO A 281 -6.13 -5.69 -13.08
C PRO A 281 -4.62 -5.93 -13.06
N ALA A 282 -4.03 -6.39 -11.95
CA ALA A 282 -2.68 -6.94 -11.99
C ALA A 282 -2.61 -8.13 -12.98
N ASN A 283 -1.43 -8.36 -13.54
CA ASN A 283 -1.20 -9.51 -14.42
C ASN A 283 -0.90 -10.79 -13.65
N MET A 284 -0.39 -10.65 -12.42
CA MET A 284 -0.14 -11.78 -11.52
C MET A 284 -0.29 -11.34 -10.07
N PHE A 285 -0.63 -12.31 -9.24
CA PHE A 285 -0.64 -12.17 -7.79
C PHE A 285 0.28 -13.23 -7.16
N ILE A 286 1.13 -12.79 -6.24
CA ILE A 286 1.97 -13.64 -5.41
C ILE A 286 1.50 -13.46 -3.96
N GLY A 287 0.85 -14.50 -3.42
CA GLY A 287 0.48 -14.53 -2.02
C GLY A 287 1.72 -14.63 -1.13
N TYR A 288 1.80 -13.79 -0.11
CA TYR A 288 2.86 -13.83 0.88
C TYR A 288 2.31 -14.34 2.21
N GLY A 289 2.96 -15.34 2.79
CA GLY A 289 2.55 -15.96 4.05
C GLY A 289 3.63 -15.96 5.14
N GLY A 290 4.65 -15.10 5.02
CA GLY A 290 5.79 -15.12 5.94
C GLY A 290 5.47 -14.57 7.32
N ASN A 291 4.54 -13.61 7.42
CA ASN A 291 4.10 -13.04 8.70
C ASN A 291 2.76 -13.64 9.16
N ALA A 292 1.79 -13.71 8.25
CA ALA A 292 0.48 -14.29 8.51
C ALA A 292 0.04 -15.19 7.35
N VAL A 293 -0.28 -16.46 7.64
CA VAL A 293 -0.83 -17.37 6.63
C VAL A 293 -2.34 -17.20 6.58
N ARG A 294 -2.85 -16.67 5.46
CA ARG A 294 -4.29 -16.62 5.18
C ARG A 294 -4.69 -17.80 4.31
N GLU A 295 -5.35 -18.80 4.89
CA GLU A 295 -5.66 -20.07 4.20
C GLU A 295 -6.37 -19.87 2.86
N GLU A 296 -7.36 -18.97 2.80
CA GLU A 296 -8.10 -18.72 1.56
C GLU A 296 -7.23 -18.08 0.47
N VAL A 297 -6.26 -17.26 0.86
CA VAL A 297 -5.28 -16.70 -0.07
C VAL A 297 -4.33 -17.79 -0.55
N GLN A 298 -3.81 -18.62 0.36
CA GLN A 298 -2.92 -19.74 0.01
C GLN A 298 -3.59 -20.73 -0.97
N LYS A 299 -4.88 -21.04 -0.76
CA LYS A 299 -5.64 -21.94 -1.63
C LYS A 299 -5.87 -21.35 -3.03
N ARG A 300 -6.10 -20.03 -3.12
CA ARG A 300 -6.54 -19.36 -4.35
C ARG A 300 -5.43 -18.68 -5.15
N ALA A 301 -4.31 -18.35 -4.51
CA ALA A 301 -3.20 -17.68 -5.17
C ALA A 301 -2.52 -18.62 -6.17
N THR A 302 -2.28 -18.13 -7.38
CA THR A 302 -1.51 -18.85 -8.40
C THR A 302 -0.09 -19.11 -7.92
N TYR A 303 0.53 -18.10 -7.31
CA TYR A 303 1.84 -18.16 -6.70
C TYR A 303 1.73 -17.86 -5.21
N TYR A 304 2.49 -18.57 -4.39
CA TYR A 304 2.49 -18.36 -2.94
C TYR A 304 3.88 -18.64 -2.37
N VAL A 305 4.38 -17.74 -1.54
CA VAL A 305 5.67 -17.87 -0.86
C VAL A 305 5.53 -17.49 0.61
N THR A 306 6.41 -18.05 1.45
CA THR A 306 6.46 -17.72 2.89
C THR A 306 7.78 -17.03 3.27
N ASN A 307 8.68 -16.84 2.32
CA ASN A 307 9.95 -16.16 2.52
C ASN A 307 10.29 -15.35 1.26
N PHE A 308 10.60 -14.06 1.40
CA PHE A 308 11.01 -13.24 0.26
C PHE A 308 12.31 -13.72 -0.39
N ALA A 309 13.17 -14.43 0.35
CA ALA A 309 14.39 -15.04 -0.19
C ALA A 309 14.10 -15.99 -1.37
N ASP A 310 12.91 -16.60 -1.38
CA ASP A 310 12.49 -17.50 -2.45
C ASP A 310 12.27 -16.79 -3.80
N LEU A 311 12.08 -15.47 -3.76
CA LEU A 311 11.90 -14.61 -4.92
C LEU A 311 13.21 -13.97 -5.41
N LEU A 312 14.35 -14.26 -4.76
CA LEU A 312 15.66 -13.72 -5.13
C LEU A 312 16.33 -14.52 -6.27
N TRP A 313 17.17 -13.85 -7.08
CA TRP A 313 17.91 -14.43 -8.21
C TRP A 313 19.29 -13.81 -8.45
#